data_AF-A0A1H4J1N0-F1
#
_entry.id   AF-A0A1H4J1N0-F1
#
_cell.length_a   1.000
_cell.length_b   1.000
_cell.length_c   1.000
_cell.angle_alpha   90.00
_cell.angle_beta   90.00
_cell.angle_gamma   90.00
#
_symmetry.space_group_name_H-M   'P 1'
#
loop_
_entity.id
_entity.type
_entity.pdbx_description
1 polymer ?
#
loop_
_entity_poly.entity_id
_entity_poly.type
_entity_poly.pdbx_seq_one_letter_code
_entity_poly.pdbx_strand_id
1 'polypeptide(L)'
;MLSDERIQYFLETKYEDLKESEYDELVKNYFQESKKNWYNKEIGELTTKELKSWRPNAVKTFWKLIRLHAKKEALKTKKLNCKGFHFPRFEGVFNQLIKNRTHKLVSGNFWESGEEISFYCEVEFDEAIFEGYGDFKNCFFYKNASFTNSVFHDSFNFMNAKFNEDVNFSFVTFKEDCGINFSRAKFKKFCNFRITNFKGEANFTETSFSSADFSFCEFSSSTCFVRNIFDKEIDFNNTKFIKNESVLFSDINQINESVLFVSNTFNENTIFRRVDMKNVCLWQSNIEIVKFEDCSWNEKGSRIVLLDEKKIPNTEEGKLGQLELIFRRLKKNFSNNKHWEQSAKAHLSEMLMKQKNLWKENSIFEWTIYVFYNILGGTQDFKRPFFILFISTTLIFPLIYSDWCFLNPCCDWNWNPIRKSLDAAIPLFKPSLEYKYWGIRYLQTIFSAILITFFILALRKRFKQ
;
A
#
# COMPACT_ATOMS: atom_id res chain seq x y z
N MET A 1 14.43 43.12 -1.35
CA MET A 1 14.47 43.19 0.12
C MET A 1 14.16 44.59 0.63
N LEU A 2 13.25 44.70 1.60
CA LEU A 2 12.95 45.96 2.31
C LEU A 2 14.12 46.44 3.18
N SER A 3 14.23 47.76 3.37
CA SER A 3 15.15 48.37 4.33
C SER A 3 14.65 48.20 5.78
N ASP A 4 15.55 48.29 6.75
CA ASP A 4 15.20 48.20 8.18
C ASP A 4 14.21 49.29 8.61
N GLU A 5 14.34 50.50 8.07
CA GLU A 5 13.39 51.61 8.29
C GLU A 5 11.99 51.27 7.79
N ARG A 6 11.88 50.65 6.61
CA ARG A 6 10.59 50.26 6.03
C ARG A 6 9.97 49.09 6.80
N ILE A 7 10.78 48.16 7.30
CA ILE A 7 10.33 47.09 8.21
C ILE A 7 9.78 47.69 9.51
N GLN A 8 10.48 48.68 10.09
CA GLN A 8 10.02 49.37 11.30
C GLN A 8 8.70 50.10 11.07
N TYR A 9 8.52 50.76 9.92
CA TYR A 9 7.23 51.33 9.52
C TYR A 9 6.10 50.30 9.55
N PHE A 10 6.29 49.11 8.98
CA PHE A 10 5.28 48.05 9.02
C PHE A 10 5.05 47.48 10.43
N LEU A 11 6.04 47.55 11.33
CA LEU A 11 5.86 47.10 12.73
C LEU A 11 5.04 48.07 13.57
N GLU A 12 5.03 49.35 13.22
CA GLU A 12 4.32 50.43 13.93
C GLU A 12 2.95 50.73 13.32
N THR A 13 2.79 50.47 12.02
CA THR A 13 1.54 50.72 11.29
C THR A 13 0.52 49.61 11.56
N LYS A 14 -0.70 49.98 11.93
CA LYS A 14 -1.82 49.04 12.06
C LYS A 14 -2.31 48.62 10.68
N TYR A 15 -2.77 47.39 10.56
CA TYR A 15 -3.26 46.86 9.28
C TYR A 15 -4.41 47.70 8.70
N GLU A 16 -5.30 48.23 9.55
CA GLU A 16 -6.43 49.06 9.12
C GLU A 16 -6.01 50.36 8.42
N ASP A 17 -4.81 50.86 8.72
CA ASP A 17 -4.25 52.10 8.17
C ASP A 17 -3.37 51.84 6.93
N LEU A 18 -3.10 50.56 6.61
CA LEU A 18 -2.19 50.15 5.54
C LEU A 18 -2.91 50.13 4.18
N LYS A 19 -2.33 50.77 3.16
CA LYS A 19 -2.88 50.67 1.79
C LYS A 19 -2.62 49.29 1.21
N GLU A 20 -3.52 48.82 0.36
CA GLU A 20 -3.38 47.53 -0.34
C GLU A 20 -2.05 47.42 -1.10
N SER A 21 -1.64 48.48 -1.80
CA SER A 21 -0.34 48.54 -2.49
C SER A 21 0.88 48.40 -1.57
N GLU A 22 0.78 48.85 -0.30
CA GLU A 22 1.86 48.74 0.68
C GLU A 22 1.90 47.34 1.30
N TYR A 23 0.74 46.70 1.47
CA TYR A 23 0.70 45.30 1.84
C TYR A 23 1.29 44.40 0.75
N ASP A 24 0.97 44.66 -0.52
CA ASP A 24 1.56 43.95 -1.66
C ASP A 24 3.09 44.14 -1.71
N GLU A 25 3.57 45.35 -1.39
CA GLU A 25 4.99 45.63 -1.25
C GLU A 25 5.63 44.76 -0.14
N LEU A 26 4.98 44.66 1.03
CA LEU A 26 5.43 43.81 2.14
C LEU A 26 5.47 42.33 1.74
N VAL A 27 4.43 41.85 1.07
CA VAL A 27 4.35 40.46 0.59
C VAL A 27 5.50 40.17 -0.38
N LYS A 28 5.64 40.98 -1.43
CA LYS A 28 6.62 40.74 -2.49
C LYS A 28 8.07 40.91 -2.03
N ASN A 29 8.35 41.98 -1.29
CA ASN A 29 9.73 42.39 -0.99
C ASN A 29 10.22 41.91 0.39
N TYR A 30 9.40 41.19 1.15
CA TYR A 30 9.78 40.63 2.45
C TYR A 30 9.29 39.20 2.65
N PHE A 31 7.99 38.89 2.49
CA PHE A 31 7.51 37.53 2.74
C PHE A 31 7.96 36.54 1.65
N GLN A 32 7.90 36.92 0.38
CA GLN A 32 8.32 36.10 -0.77
C GLN A 32 9.84 36.15 -1.04
N GLU A 33 10.59 37.01 -0.37
CA GLU A 33 12.06 37.05 -0.50
C GLU A 33 12.72 35.86 0.19
N SER A 34 13.81 35.35 -0.38
CA SER A 34 14.56 34.22 0.19
C SER A 34 15.10 34.51 1.60
N LYS A 35 14.93 33.57 2.54
CA LYS A 35 15.46 33.66 3.92
C LYS A 35 16.77 32.90 4.13
N LYS A 36 17.44 32.47 3.05
CA LYS A 36 18.69 31.69 3.12
C LYS A 36 19.84 32.43 3.80
N ASN A 37 19.85 33.77 3.74
CA ASN A 37 20.85 34.61 4.41
C ASN A 37 20.55 34.86 5.90
N TRP A 38 19.46 34.30 6.44
CA TRP A 38 19.08 34.46 7.86
C TRP A 38 19.67 33.39 8.77
N TYR A 39 20.36 32.39 8.23
CA TYR A 39 21.02 31.37 9.02
C TYR A 39 22.38 31.02 8.45
N ASN A 40 23.28 30.61 9.34
CA ASN A 40 24.53 29.95 8.98
C ASN A 40 24.33 28.44 9.07
N LYS A 41 25.01 27.69 8.20
CA LYS A 41 25.05 26.23 8.26
C LYS A 41 26.28 25.81 9.04
N GLU A 42 26.07 25.05 10.11
CA GLU A 42 27.13 24.44 10.91
C GLU A 42 27.03 22.92 10.74
N ILE A 43 28.17 22.25 10.54
CA ILE A 43 28.23 20.79 10.51
C ILE A 43 28.33 20.32 11.96
N GLY A 44 27.37 19.54 12.43
CA GLY A 44 27.42 18.99 13.79
C GLY A 44 28.58 18.01 13.95
N GLU A 45 29.36 18.13 15.02
CA GLU A 45 30.57 17.32 15.28
C GLU A 45 30.29 15.79 15.37
N LEU A 46 29.03 15.39 15.59
CA LEU A 46 28.60 14.00 15.81
C LEU A 46 27.52 13.52 14.83
N THR A 47 27.04 14.38 13.91
CA THR A 47 25.99 14.04 12.95
C THR A 47 26.29 14.65 11.60
N THR A 48 26.13 13.90 10.51
CA THR A 48 26.21 14.43 9.12
C THR A 48 25.14 15.47 8.79
N LYS A 49 24.23 15.78 9.73
CA LYS A 49 23.12 16.70 9.57
C LYS A 49 23.59 18.15 9.72
N GLU A 50 23.34 18.97 8.70
CA GLU A 50 23.57 20.42 8.73
C GLU A 50 22.62 21.08 9.75
N LEU A 51 23.17 21.72 10.78
CA LEU A 51 22.41 22.53 11.73
C LEU A 51 22.35 23.97 11.24
N LYS A 52 21.15 24.55 11.23
CA LYS A 52 20.93 25.96 10.84
C LYS A 52 20.92 26.84 12.08
N SER A 53 21.90 27.72 12.21
CA SER A 53 21.96 28.75 13.27
C SER A 53 21.30 30.03 12.78
N TRP A 54 20.06 30.28 13.22
CA TRP A 54 19.20 31.37 12.73
C TRP A 54 19.37 32.68 13.49
N ARG A 55 19.28 33.81 12.78
CA ARG A 55 19.20 35.18 13.34
C ARG A 55 17.89 35.38 14.13
N PRO A 56 17.91 35.39 15.48
CA PRO A 56 16.66 35.32 16.27
C PRO A 56 15.75 36.52 16.08
N ASN A 57 16.32 37.73 15.96
CA ASN A 57 15.53 38.95 15.80
C ASN A 57 14.81 39.00 14.45
N ALA A 58 15.45 38.56 13.36
CA ALA A 58 14.81 38.50 12.04
C ALA A 58 13.61 37.52 12.04
N VAL A 59 13.78 36.34 12.64
CA VAL A 59 12.70 35.36 12.79
C VAL A 59 11.53 35.91 13.60
N LYS A 60 11.82 36.54 14.76
CA LYS A 60 10.79 37.18 15.60
C LYS A 60 10.02 38.27 14.86
N THR A 61 10.74 39.13 14.14
CA THR A 61 10.15 40.21 13.34
C THR A 61 9.23 39.66 12.24
N PHE A 62 9.67 38.61 11.53
CA PHE A 62 8.86 37.96 10.50
C PHE A 62 7.51 37.50 11.04
N TRP A 63 7.52 36.73 12.14
CA TRP A 63 6.30 36.19 12.73
C TRP A 63 5.42 37.28 13.33
N LYS A 64 6.02 38.35 13.88
CA LYS A 64 5.26 39.53 14.33
C LYS A 64 4.53 40.20 13.16
N LEU A 65 5.18 40.36 12.01
CA LEU A 65 4.55 40.93 10.81
C LEU A 65 3.44 40.04 10.25
N ILE A 66 3.59 38.71 10.28
CA ILE A 66 2.53 37.77 9.91
C ILE A 66 1.27 37.99 10.78
N ARG A 67 1.43 38.14 12.09
CA ARG A 67 0.30 38.34 13.01
C ARG A 67 -0.33 39.72 12.87
N LEU A 68 0.48 40.76 12.63
CA LEU A 68 0.00 42.13 12.45
C LEU A 68 -0.76 42.32 11.14
N HIS A 69 -0.28 41.73 10.04
CA HIS A 69 -0.80 42.03 8.71
C HIS A 69 -1.50 40.83 8.06
N ALA A 70 -0.78 39.75 7.76
CA ALA A 70 -1.34 38.62 7.00
C ALA A 70 -2.52 37.94 7.71
N LYS A 71 -2.46 37.79 9.04
CA LYS A 71 -3.57 37.22 9.81
C LYS A 71 -4.78 38.17 9.89
N LYS A 72 -4.54 39.49 9.91
CA LYS A 72 -5.62 40.50 9.92
C LYS A 72 -6.31 40.59 8.57
N GLU A 73 -5.54 40.54 7.49
CA GLU A 73 -6.07 40.36 6.14
C GLU A 73 -6.93 39.09 6.05
N ALA A 74 -6.45 37.97 6.58
CA ALA A 74 -7.18 36.70 6.55
C ALA A 74 -8.55 36.78 7.26
N LEU A 75 -8.70 37.61 8.30
CA LEU A 75 -9.99 37.85 8.93
C LEU A 75 -10.98 38.59 8.00
N LYS A 76 -10.47 39.48 7.14
CA LYS A 76 -11.26 40.25 6.16
C LYS A 76 -11.65 39.38 4.97
N THR A 77 -10.69 38.63 4.41
CA THR A 77 -10.88 37.82 3.19
C THR A 77 -11.44 36.43 3.47
N LYS A 78 -11.47 36.01 4.75
CA LYS A 78 -11.74 34.63 5.19
C LYS A 78 -10.76 33.60 4.61
N LYS A 79 -9.57 34.05 4.20
CA LYS A 79 -8.51 33.23 3.63
C LYS A 79 -7.13 33.78 4.00
N LEU A 80 -6.30 32.96 4.64
CA LEU A 80 -4.89 33.26 4.86
C LEU A 80 -4.10 32.90 3.60
N ASN A 81 -3.80 33.91 2.80
CA ASN A 81 -2.98 33.75 1.60
C ASN A 81 -1.50 33.93 1.93
N CYS A 82 -0.74 32.83 1.89
CA CYS A 82 0.70 32.80 2.06
C CYS A 82 1.39 32.23 0.81
N LYS A 83 0.80 32.43 -0.35
CA LYS A 83 1.31 31.91 -1.61
C LYS A 83 2.71 32.45 -1.92
N GLY A 84 3.65 31.54 -2.16
CA GLY A 84 5.05 31.86 -2.47
C GLY A 84 5.87 32.37 -1.29
N PHE A 85 5.36 32.32 -0.05
CA PHE A 85 6.07 32.85 1.11
C PHE A 85 7.29 31.98 1.43
N HIS A 86 8.42 32.62 1.74
CA HIS A 86 9.59 31.95 2.31
C HIS A 86 9.56 32.09 3.83
N PHE A 87 9.20 31.00 4.51
CA PHE A 87 9.10 30.92 5.95
C PHE A 87 10.46 30.62 6.59
N PRO A 88 10.89 31.42 7.59
CA PRO A 88 12.00 31.03 8.44
C PRO A 88 11.58 29.87 9.36
N ARG A 89 12.50 29.36 10.19
CA ARG A 89 12.11 28.40 11.24
C ARG A 89 11.00 28.97 12.14
N PHE A 90 10.21 28.06 12.69
CA PHE A 90 9.24 28.39 13.73
C PHE A 90 9.98 28.79 15.02
N GLU A 91 9.38 29.71 15.76
CA GLU A 91 9.77 30.04 17.12
C GLU A 91 9.49 28.83 18.02
N GLY A 92 10.48 28.42 18.81
CA GLY A 92 10.45 27.22 19.66
C GLY A 92 9.57 27.35 20.90
N VAL A 93 8.35 27.87 20.74
CA VAL A 93 7.43 28.24 21.83
C VAL A 93 7.06 27.02 22.68
N PHE A 94 6.99 25.83 22.09
CA PHE A 94 6.62 24.60 22.81
C PHE A 94 7.70 24.05 23.76
N ASN A 95 8.98 24.15 23.42
CA ASN A 95 10.07 23.64 24.29
C ASN A 95 10.33 24.55 25.50
N GLN A 96 9.93 25.82 25.46
CA GLN A 96 10.03 26.73 26.60
C GLN A 96 8.90 26.50 27.63
N LEU A 97 7.71 26.09 27.19
CA LEU A 97 6.57 25.79 28.08
C LEU A 97 6.83 24.60 29.01
N ILE A 98 7.52 23.56 28.53
CA ILE A 98 7.84 22.36 29.33
C ILE A 98 8.90 22.66 30.41
N LYS A 99 9.86 23.55 30.11
CA LYS A 99 10.94 23.88 31.05
C LYS A 99 10.51 24.83 32.18
N ASN A 100 9.60 25.78 31.92
CA ASN A 100 9.43 26.91 32.82
C ASN A 100 8.23 26.85 33.78
N ARG A 101 7.39 25.79 33.76
CA ARG A 101 6.19 25.62 34.65
C ARG A 101 5.33 26.89 34.83
N THR A 102 5.39 27.81 33.88
CA THR A 102 4.69 29.09 33.89
C THR A 102 3.78 29.08 32.70
N HIS A 103 2.48 28.98 32.95
CA HIS A 103 1.42 28.86 31.94
C HIS A 103 1.16 30.16 31.15
N LYS A 104 2.18 30.99 30.94
CA LYS A 104 2.03 32.17 30.08
C LYS A 104 2.46 31.77 28.66
N LEU A 105 1.47 31.42 27.84
CA LEU A 105 1.64 31.22 26.40
C LEU A 105 2.31 32.48 25.83
N VAL A 106 3.49 32.38 25.24
CA VAL A 106 4.11 33.53 24.54
C VAL A 106 3.59 33.51 23.10
N SER A 107 3.23 34.66 22.54
CA SER A 107 2.89 34.77 21.11
C SER A 107 4.01 34.19 20.27
N GLY A 108 3.68 33.37 19.28
CA GLY A 108 4.67 32.72 18.44
C GLY A 108 4.08 32.21 17.14
N ASN A 109 4.88 32.30 16.09
CA ASN A 109 4.49 31.89 14.75
C ASN A 109 3.22 32.63 14.30
N PHE A 110 2.16 31.89 13.97
CA PHE A 110 0.86 32.43 13.56
C PHE A 110 -0.02 32.89 14.72
N TRP A 111 0.27 32.48 15.95
CA TRP A 111 -0.66 32.63 17.08
C TRP A 111 -0.18 33.64 18.11
N GLU A 112 -1.12 34.38 18.67
CA GLU A 112 -0.89 35.24 19.83
C GLU A 112 -0.99 34.44 21.13
N SER A 113 -0.42 35.01 22.20
CA SER A 113 -0.53 34.48 23.57
C SER A 113 -1.99 34.14 23.92
N GLY A 114 -2.24 32.89 24.32
CA GLY A 114 -3.57 32.45 24.74
C GLY A 114 -4.46 31.91 23.62
N GLU A 115 -4.06 32.04 22.36
CA GLU A 115 -4.85 31.52 21.24
C GLU A 115 -4.72 30.00 21.10
N GLU A 116 -5.80 29.38 20.67
CA GLU A 116 -5.78 28.00 20.20
C GLU A 116 -4.96 27.92 18.89
N ILE A 117 -4.15 26.88 18.78
CA ILE A 117 -3.33 26.58 17.61
C ILE A 117 -4.26 26.03 16.53
N SER A 118 -4.89 26.95 15.80
CA SER A 118 -5.94 26.64 14.84
C SER A 118 -6.02 27.68 13.73
N PHE A 119 -6.49 27.24 12.57
CA PHE A 119 -6.88 28.07 11.46
C PHE A 119 -8.38 27.94 11.22
N TYR A 120 -9.10 29.05 11.37
CA TYR A 120 -10.56 29.13 11.24
C TYR A 120 -11.02 29.55 9.83
N CYS A 121 -10.07 29.96 8.99
CA CYS A 121 -10.25 30.35 7.59
C CYS A 121 -9.54 29.35 6.66
N GLU A 122 -9.77 29.47 5.36
CA GLU A 122 -8.97 28.74 4.36
C GLU A 122 -7.50 29.17 4.46
N VAL A 123 -6.57 28.25 4.25
CA VAL A 123 -5.13 28.54 4.32
C VAL A 123 -4.43 28.08 3.05
N GLU A 124 -3.69 28.98 2.41
CA GLU A 124 -2.94 28.71 1.19
C GLU A 124 -1.45 28.94 1.43
N PHE A 125 -0.70 27.85 1.51
CA PHE A 125 0.77 27.81 1.49
C PHE A 125 1.29 27.32 0.13
N ASP A 126 0.53 27.56 -0.94
CA ASP A 126 0.92 27.14 -2.28
C ASP A 126 2.22 27.82 -2.68
N GLU A 127 3.13 27.07 -3.31
CA GLU A 127 4.46 27.53 -3.72
C GLU A 127 5.33 28.06 -2.55
N ALA A 128 4.91 27.85 -1.30
CA ALA A 128 5.66 28.32 -0.13
C ALA A 128 6.96 27.52 0.06
N ILE A 129 7.98 28.18 0.60
CA ILE A 129 9.27 27.57 0.91
C ILE A 129 9.50 27.64 2.42
N PHE A 130 9.51 26.48 3.06
CA PHE A 130 9.82 26.35 4.48
C PHE A 130 11.32 26.10 4.65
N GLU A 131 12.08 27.17 4.90
CA GLU A 131 13.53 27.13 4.97
C GLU A 131 14.06 26.49 6.26
N GLY A 132 13.25 26.42 7.33
CA GLY A 132 13.63 25.86 8.62
C GLY A 132 12.52 25.03 9.26
N TYR A 133 12.83 24.40 10.39
CA TYR A 133 11.89 23.57 11.14
C TYR A 133 10.53 24.26 11.34
N GLY A 134 9.45 23.52 11.10
CA GLY A 134 8.09 23.99 11.35
C GLY A 134 7.25 23.01 12.17
N ASP A 135 6.29 23.55 12.91
CA ASP A 135 5.50 22.80 13.89
C ASP A 135 4.02 23.20 13.87
N PHE A 136 3.21 22.34 13.26
CA PHE A 136 1.74 22.32 13.33
C PHE A 136 1.22 21.19 14.23
N LYS A 137 2.01 20.75 15.22
CA LYS A 137 1.55 19.76 16.20
C LYS A 137 0.29 20.25 16.92
N ASN A 138 -0.70 19.36 17.01
CA ASN A 138 -2.03 19.62 17.57
C ASN A 138 -2.80 20.76 16.87
N CYS A 139 -2.38 21.20 15.68
CA CYS A 139 -3.07 22.27 14.95
C CYS A 139 -4.39 21.79 14.36
N PHE A 140 -5.44 22.61 14.43
CA PHE A 140 -6.71 22.35 13.77
C PHE A 140 -6.90 23.25 12.55
N PHE A 141 -7.10 22.64 11.38
CA PHE A 141 -7.50 23.31 10.16
C PHE A 141 -9.01 23.08 9.99
N TYR A 142 -9.80 24.11 10.31
CA TYR A 142 -11.27 24.03 10.25
C TYR A 142 -11.84 24.19 8.84
N LYS A 143 -11.03 24.69 7.90
CA LYS A 143 -11.35 24.89 6.48
C LYS A 143 -10.25 24.28 5.61
N ASN A 144 -10.42 24.39 4.30
CA ASN A 144 -9.47 23.86 3.33
C ASN A 144 -8.05 24.40 3.59
N ALA A 145 -7.06 23.53 3.44
CA ALA A 145 -5.66 23.88 3.54
C ALA A 145 -4.92 23.40 2.27
N SER A 146 -4.06 24.24 1.72
CA SER A 146 -3.28 23.90 0.53
C SER A 146 -1.81 24.21 0.72
N PHE A 147 -0.95 23.30 0.26
CA PHE A 147 0.50 23.34 0.29
C PHE A 147 1.06 23.02 -1.10
N THR A 148 0.26 23.22 -2.16
CA THR A 148 0.55 22.75 -3.50
C THR A 148 1.87 23.34 -4.00
N ASN A 149 2.76 22.54 -4.59
CA ASN A 149 4.10 22.97 -5.04
C ASN A 149 5.02 23.57 -3.94
N SER A 150 4.72 23.36 -2.66
CA SER A 150 5.59 23.87 -1.59
C SER A 150 6.85 23.00 -1.40
N VAL A 151 7.90 23.61 -0.84
CA VAL A 151 9.19 22.95 -0.61
C VAL A 151 9.60 23.07 0.87
N PHE A 152 9.92 21.93 1.47
CA PHE A 152 10.38 21.84 2.86
C PHE A 152 11.87 21.49 2.91
N HIS A 153 12.68 22.41 3.45
CA HIS A 153 14.14 22.29 3.57
C HIS A 153 14.61 21.80 4.93
N ASP A 154 13.70 21.52 5.85
CA ASP A 154 13.97 21.07 7.21
C ASP A 154 12.75 20.33 7.76
N SER A 155 12.94 19.58 8.84
CA SER A 155 11.91 18.69 9.40
C SER A 155 10.64 19.46 9.77
N PHE A 156 9.49 18.85 9.54
CA PHE A 156 8.19 19.50 9.72
C PHE A 156 7.21 18.57 10.43
N ASN A 157 6.45 19.11 11.38
CA ASN A 157 5.64 18.30 12.28
C ASN A 157 4.15 18.64 12.20
N PHE A 158 3.34 17.65 11.82
CA PHE A 158 1.87 17.66 11.83
C PHE A 158 1.30 16.64 12.83
N MET A 159 2.08 16.26 13.85
CA MET A 159 1.63 15.28 14.84
C MET A 159 0.31 15.71 15.51
N ASN A 160 -0.69 14.83 15.54
CA ASN A 160 -2.05 15.11 16.03
C ASN A 160 -2.79 16.26 15.32
N ALA A 161 -2.30 16.77 14.18
CA ALA A 161 -3.00 17.80 13.43
C ALA A 161 -4.34 17.25 12.90
N LYS A 162 -5.35 18.11 12.82
CA LYS A 162 -6.69 17.74 12.33
C LYS A 162 -7.09 18.62 11.17
N PHE A 163 -7.34 18.01 10.03
CA PHE A 163 -7.87 18.64 8.83
C PHE A 163 -9.35 18.26 8.71
N ASN A 164 -10.23 19.23 8.97
CA ASN A 164 -11.68 18.98 8.97
C ASN A 164 -12.30 19.00 7.58
N GLU A 165 -11.67 19.73 6.65
CA GLU A 165 -12.03 19.79 5.24
C GLU A 165 -10.90 19.25 4.36
N ASP A 166 -10.98 19.44 3.05
CA ASP A 166 -10.00 18.92 2.10
C ASP A 166 -8.63 19.56 2.31
N VAL A 167 -7.58 18.76 2.13
CA VAL A 167 -6.19 19.24 2.19
C VAL A 167 -5.40 18.81 0.97
N ASN A 168 -4.60 19.73 0.43
CA ASN A 168 -3.81 19.50 -0.76
C ASN A 168 -2.31 19.65 -0.47
N PHE A 169 -1.57 18.55 -0.56
CA PHE A 169 -0.12 18.43 -0.55
C PHE A 169 0.44 17.99 -1.91
N SER A 170 -0.31 18.13 -3.02
CA SER A 170 0.17 17.70 -4.32
C SER A 170 1.41 18.49 -4.77
N PHE A 171 2.30 17.79 -5.48
CA PHE A 171 3.58 18.33 -5.98
C PHE A 171 4.52 18.88 -4.89
N VAL A 172 4.31 18.53 -3.62
CA VAL A 172 5.19 18.94 -2.52
C VAL A 172 6.53 18.24 -2.60
N THR A 173 7.60 18.94 -2.23
CA THR A 173 8.93 18.34 -2.08
C THR A 173 9.44 18.48 -0.64
N PHE A 174 9.61 17.34 0.04
CA PHE A 174 10.36 17.24 1.29
C PHE A 174 11.80 16.84 0.95
N LYS A 175 12.80 17.66 1.30
CA LYS A 175 14.21 17.44 0.92
C LYS A 175 14.87 16.27 1.67
N GLU A 176 16.00 15.82 1.13
CA GLU A 176 16.92 14.87 1.79
C GLU A 176 17.31 15.53 3.13
N ASP A 177 17.16 14.84 4.27
CA ASP A 177 17.23 15.33 5.67
C ASP A 177 15.98 16.01 6.29
N CYS A 178 14.90 16.19 5.52
CA CYS A 178 13.62 16.68 6.04
C CYS A 178 12.73 15.51 6.51
N GLY A 179 12.64 15.29 7.82
CA GLY A 179 11.65 14.39 8.40
C GLY A 179 10.27 15.05 8.44
N ILE A 180 9.27 14.44 7.79
CA ILE A 180 7.86 14.85 7.86
C ILE A 180 7.07 13.90 8.77
N ASN A 181 6.38 14.47 9.75
CA ASN A 181 5.65 13.69 10.74
C ASN A 181 4.15 13.98 10.73
N PHE A 182 3.37 13.05 10.19
CA PHE A 182 1.90 13.04 10.23
C PHE A 182 1.34 12.08 11.28
N SER A 183 2.15 11.65 12.26
CA SER A 183 1.69 10.68 13.25
C SER A 183 0.46 11.18 14.01
N ARG A 184 -0.56 10.33 14.13
CA ARG A 184 -1.86 10.65 14.75
C ARG A 184 -2.63 11.80 14.09
N ALA A 185 -2.21 12.26 12.90
CA ALA A 185 -2.98 13.23 12.14
C ALA A 185 -4.32 12.64 11.70
N LYS A 186 -5.33 13.49 11.57
CA LYS A 186 -6.68 13.10 11.13
C LYS A 186 -7.10 13.92 9.93
N PHE A 187 -7.35 13.25 8.81
CA PHE A 187 -7.86 13.82 7.57
C PHE A 187 -9.32 13.40 7.40
N LYS A 188 -10.25 14.29 7.77
CA LYS A 188 -11.69 13.96 7.81
C LYS A 188 -12.36 13.92 6.44
N LYS A 189 -11.74 14.55 5.44
CA LYS A 189 -12.19 14.59 4.05
C LYS A 189 -11.07 14.09 3.13
N PHE A 190 -10.99 14.61 1.91
CA PHE A 190 -10.00 14.18 0.94
C PHE A 190 -8.62 14.78 1.24
N CYS A 191 -7.59 13.94 1.21
CA CYS A 191 -6.19 14.35 1.38
C CYS A 191 -5.38 14.02 0.13
N ASN A 192 -4.92 15.04 -0.58
CA ASN A 192 -4.20 14.86 -1.84
C ASN A 192 -2.68 14.96 -1.63
N PHE A 193 -1.94 13.86 -1.80
CA PHE A 193 -0.47 13.81 -1.86
C PHE A 193 0.05 13.55 -3.28
N ARG A 194 -0.79 13.63 -4.32
CA ARG A 194 -0.41 13.28 -5.70
C ARG A 194 0.90 13.94 -6.14
N ILE A 195 1.83 13.16 -6.68
CA ILE A 195 3.14 13.62 -7.20
C ILE A 195 4.02 14.27 -6.09
N THR A 196 3.79 13.92 -4.81
CA THR A 196 4.67 14.38 -3.72
C THR A 196 5.98 13.60 -3.72
N ASN A 197 7.09 14.32 -3.47
CA ASN A 197 8.40 13.73 -3.32
C ASN A 197 8.85 13.78 -1.85
N PHE A 198 8.84 12.63 -1.18
CA PHE A 198 9.31 12.42 0.18
C PHE A 198 10.77 11.96 0.15
N LYS A 199 11.71 12.89 0.00
CA LYS A 199 13.13 12.53 -0.04
C LYS A 199 13.74 12.27 1.33
N GLY A 200 13.17 12.86 2.39
CA GLY A 200 13.47 12.56 3.78
C GLY A 200 12.44 11.61 4.40
N GLU A 201 12.59 11.32 5.69
CA GLU A 201 11.74 10.37 6.41
C GLU A 201 10.27 10.81 6.43
N ALA A 202 9.34 9.88 6.21
CA ALA A 202 7.91 10.15 6.23
C ALA A 202 7.17 9.23 7.21
N ASN A 203 6.61 9.81 8.28
CA ASN A 203 5.93 9.07 9.34
C ASN A 203 4.41 9.30 9.30
N PHE A 204 3.66 8.25 8.97
CA PHE A 204 2.20 8.18 9.01
C PHE A 204 1.71 7.17 10.05
N THR A 205 2.32 7.15 11.24
CA THR A 205 1.91 6.23 12.31
C THR A 205 0.62 6.69 12.99
N GLU A 206 -0.36 5.81 13.16
CA GLU A 206 -1.67 6.07 13.77
C GLU A 206 -2.46 7.18 13.03
N THR A 207 -2.19 7.39 11.74
CA THR A 207 -2.89 8.39 10.93
C THR A 207 -4.23 7.84 10.46
N SER A 208 -5.26 8.69 10.47
CA SER A 208 -6.60 8.36 9.99
C SER A 208 -6.90 9.14 8.73
N PHE A 209 -7.24 8.43 7.66
CA PHE A 209 -7.63 8.99 6.37
C PHE A 209 -9.07 8.63 6.05
N SER A 210 -9.91 9.64 5.80
CA SER A 210 -11.20 9.39 5.19
C SER A 210 -11.01 8.92 3.75
N SER A 211 -10.28 9.66 2.93
CA SER A 211 -9.78 9.23 1.61
C SER A 211 -8.47 9.95 1.32
N ALA A 212 -7.55 9.31 0.60
CA ALA A 212 -6.28 9.92 0.25
C ALA A 212 -5.74 9.44 -1.10
N ASP A 213 -5.08 10.35 -1.81
CA ASP A 213 -4.41 10.10 -3.08
C ASP A 213 -2.90 10.27 -2.92
N PHE A 214 -2.16 9.16 -2.89
CA PHE A 214 -0.69 9.09 -2.94
C PHE A 214 -0.18 8.75 -4.35
N SER A 215 -1.01 8.79 -5.38
CA SER A 215 -0.62 8.38 -6.72
C SER A 215 0.58 9.19 -7.23
N PHE A 216 1.49 8.50 -7.95
CA PHE A 216 2.73 9.07 -8.47
C PHE A 216 3.68 9.66 -7.41
N CYS A 217 3.49 9.33 -6.12
CA CYS A 217 4.46 9.72 -5.10
C CYS A 217 5.81 9.02 -5.29
N GLU A 218 6.86 9.68 -4.82
CA GLU A 218 8.18 9.07 -4.64
C GLU A 218 8.57 9.16 -3.18
N PHE A 219 8.81 8.01 -2.56
CA PHE A 219 9.41 7.91 -1.23
C PHE A 219 10.86 7.49 -1.42
N SER A 220 11.82 8.34 -1.02
CA SER A 220 13.26 8.06 -1.16
C SER A 220 14.00 7.71 0.13
N SER A 221 13.32 7.76 1.28
CA SER A 221 13.87 7.46 2.61
C SER A 221 12.89 6.63 3.45
N SER A 222 13.20 6.38 4.71
CA SER A 222 12.37 5.58 5.61
C SER A 222 10.93 6.10 5.66
N THR A 223 9.97 5.21 5.41
CA THR A 223 8.53 5.54 5.40
C THR A 223 7.75 4.50 6.18
N CYS A 224 6.85 4.95 7.05
CA CYS A 224 6.02 4.03 7.84
C CYS A 224 4.53 4.40 7.84
N PHE A 225 3.71 3.38 7.63
CA PHE A 225 2.26 3.38 7.75
C PHE A 225 1.88 2.33 8.79
N VAL A 226 1.74 2.75 10.06
CA VAL A 226 1.57 1.83 11.19
C VAL A 226 0.28 2.12 11.92
N ARG A 227 -0.59 1.13 12.13
CA ARG A 227 -1.89 1.29 12.82
C ARG A 227 -2.79 2.36 12.21
N ASN A 228 -2.80 2.42 10.87
CA ASN A 228 -3.62 3.37 10.14
C ASN A 228 -5.07 2.92 9.98
N ILE A 229 -5.95 3.91 9.87
CA ILE A 229 -7.38 3.72 9.63
C ILE A 229 -7.71 4.31 8.25
N PHE A 230 -8.27 3.48 7.36
CA PHE A 230 -8.66 3.86 6.02
C PHE A 230 -10.17 3.69 5.85
N ASP A 231 -10.92 4.80 5.88
CA ASP A 231 -12.39 4.75 5.86
C ASP A 231 -12.95 4.57 4.44
N LYS A 232 -12.30 5.14 3.44
CA LYS A 232 -12.63 5.00 2.02
C LYS A 232 -11.39 4.61 1.23
N GLU A 233 -11.46 4.74 -0.08
CA GLU A 233 -10.34 4.47 -0.98
C GLU A 233 -9.07 5.28 -0.65
N ILE A 234 -7.94 4.56 -0.60
CA ILE A 234 -6.58 5.09 -0.57
C ILE A 234 -5.86 4.66 -1.84
N ASP A 235 -5.38 5.63 -2.62
CA ASP A 235 -4.73 5.39 -3.90
C ASP A 235 -3.19 5.51 -3.76
N PHE A 236 -2.43 4.44 -4.02
CA PHE A 236 -0.96 4.45 -4.15
C PHE A 236 -0.51 4.16 -5.58
N ASN A 237 -1.35 4.33 -6.59
CA ASN A 237 -1.07 3.96 -7.97
C ASN A 237 0.16 4.71 -8.51
N ASN A 238 1.04 3.99 -9.21
CA ASN A 238 2.30 4.52 -9.75
C ASN A 238 3.24 5.10 -8.68
N THR A 239 3.08 4.71 -7.40
CA THR A 239 3.99 5.12 -6.33
C THR A 239 5.30 4.36 -6.42
N LYS A 240 6.37 5.07 -6.10
CA LYS A 240 7.74 4.58 -6.13
C LYS A 240 8.33 4.61 -4.72
N PHE A 241 8.72 3.44 -4.24
CA PHE A 241 9.48 3.25 -3.01
C PHE A 241 10.94 2.95 -3.41
N ILE A 242 11.72 3.99 -3.72
CA ILE A 242 13.07 3.90 -4.32
C ILE A 242 14.12 4.34 -3.31
N LYS A 243 15.18 3.56 -3.07
CA LYS A 243 16.29 3.89 -2.13
C LYS A 243 15.92 3.95 -0.64
N ASN A 244 14.71 3.61 -0.25
CA ASN A 244 14.30 3.64 1.15
C ASN A 244 15.05 2.61 1.99
N GLU A 245 15.57 3.03 3.13
CA GLU A 245 16.14 2.13 4.14
C GLU A 245 15.07 1.20 4.72
N SER A 246 13.84 1.70 4.90
CA SER A 246 12.70 0.91 5.35
C SER A 246 11.38 1.42 4.77
N VAL A 247 10.51 0.50 4.33
CA VAL A 247 9.11 0.80 4.01
C VAL A 247 8.25 -0.18 4.77
N LEU A 248 7.53 0.32 5.77
CA LEU A 248 6.76 -0.53 6.68
C LEU A 248 5.27 -0.18 6.62
N PHE A 249 4.46 -1.14 6.21
CA PHE A 249 3.03 -1.17 6.44
C PHE A 249 2.76 -2.16 7.58
N SER A 250 2.34 -1.69 8.75
CA SER A 250 2.14 -2.56 9.92
C SER A 250 0.81 -2.34 10.62
N ASP A 251 0.16 -3.42 11.05
CA ASP A 251 -1.04 -3.37 11.90
C ASP A 251 -2.21 -2.60 11.27
N ILE A 252 -2.38 -2.72 9.95
CA ILE A 252 -3.44 -2.05 9.19
C ILE A 252 -4.59 -3.05 9.00
N ASN A 253 -5.50 -3.06 9.96
CA ASN A 253 -6.65 -3.98 10.00
C ASN A 253 -7.99 -3.30 9.69
N GLN A 254 -8.01 -1.96 9.55
CA GLN A 254 -9.22 -1.18 9.28
C GLN A 254 -9.17 -0.60 7.86
N ILE A 255 -9.49 -1.44 6.87
CA ILE A 255 -9.63 -1.05 5.47
C ILE A 255 -11.08 -1.25 5.05
N ASN A 256 -11.87 -0.18 5.08
CA ASN A 256 -13.32 -0.26 4.88
C ASN A 256 -13.72 -0.38 3.41
N GLU A 257 -13.03 0.32 2.50
CA GLU A 257 -13.28 0.24 1.04
C GLU A 257 -12.14 -0.46 0.29
N SER A 258 -11.07 0.26 -0.07
CA SER A 258 -9.93 -0.35 -0.77
C SER A 258 -8.64 0.44 -0.66
N VAL A 259 -7.51 -0.26 -0.78
CA VAL A 259 -6.19 0.35 -0.98
C VAL A 259 -5.63 -0.11 -2.32
N LEU A 260 -5.20 0.83 -3.15
CA LEU A 260 -4.78 0.55 -4.52
C LEU A 260 -3.27 0.65 -4.67
N PHE A 261 -2.61 -0.44 -5.04
CA PHE A 261 -1.23 -0.46 -5.48
C PHE A 261 -1.15 -0.92 -6.94
N VAL A 262 -1.57 -0.07 -7.87
CA VAL A 262 -1.46 -0.32 -9.31
C VAL A 262 -0.12 0.21 -9.84
N SER A 263 0.64 -0.61 -10.57
CA SER A 263 1.91 -0.22 -11.22
C SER A 263 2.94 0.39 -10.27
N ASN A 264 3.04 -0.17 -9.07
CA ASN A 264 3.96 0.29 -8.03
C ASN A 264 5.36 -0.31 -8.18
N THR A 265 6.36 0.48 -7.82
CA THR A 265 7.75 0.05 -7.69
C THR A 265 8.09 -0.08 -6.21
N PHE A 266 8.22 -1.32 -5.74
CA PHE A 266 8.69 -1.63 -4.38
C PHE A 266 10.21 -1.85 -4.35
N ASN A 267 10.78 -1.83 -3.15
CA ASN A 267 12.16 -2.25 -2.89
C ASN A 267 12.19 -3.48 -1.95
N GLU A 268 13.38 -4.06 -1.74
CA GLU A 268 13.58 -5.26 -0.89
C GLU A 268 13.33 -5.01 0.61
N ASN A 269 13.30 -3.74 1.02
CA ASN A 269 13.03 -3.30 2.38
C ASN A 269 11.54 -3.01 2.62
N THR A 270 10.68 -3.32 1.64
CA THR A 270 9.22 -3.17 1.77
C THR A 270 8.62 -4.36 2.52
N ILE A 271 8.01 -4.07 3.66
CA ILE A 271 7.38 -5.04 4.56
C ILE A 271 5.92 -4.68 4.77
N PHE A 272 5.03 -5.64 4.52
CA PHE A 272 3.65 -5.65 4.99
C PHE A 272 3.55 -6.63 6.16
N ARG A 273 3.25 -6.13 7.36
CA ARG A 273 3.17 -6.91 8.60
C ARG A 273 1.80 -6.77 9.23
N ARG A 274 1.06 -7.86 9.43
CA ARG A 274 -0.29 -7.82 10.03
C ARG A 274 -1.19 -6.80 9.33
N VAL A 275 -1.27 -6.91 8.01
CA VAL A 275 -2.12 -6.07 7.14
C VAL A 275 -3.26 -6.92 6.59
N ASP A 276 -4.47 -6.36 6.55
CA ASP A 276 -5.59 -7.00 5.87
C ASP A 276 -5.54 -6.80 4.36
N MET A 277 -5.08 -7.82 3.63
CA MET A 277 -4.91 -7.77 2.17
C MET A 277 -6.21 -8.03 1.40
N LYS A 278 -7.35 -8.29 2.06
CA LYS A 278 -8.62 -8.62 1.38
C LYS A 278 -9.13 -7.49 0.48
N ASN A 279 -8.91 -6.25 0.90
CA ASN A 279 -9.34 -5.03 0.20
C ASN A 279 -8.16 -4.30 -0.47
N VAL A 280 -7.07 -5.01 -0.74
CA VAL A 280 -5.87 -4.45 -1.39
C VAL A 280 -5.81 -4.91 -2.84
N CYS A 281 -5.63 -3.96 -3.76
CA CYS A 281 -5.38 -4.20 -5.17
C CYS A 281 -3.87 -4.13 -5.46
N LEU A 282 -3.31 -5.07 -6.22
CA LEU A 282 -1.86 -5.19 -6.47
C LEU A 282 -1.51 -5.16 -7.97
N TRP A 283 -2.40 -4.61 -8.81
CA TRP A 283 -2.35 -4.69 -10.25
C TRP A 283 -1.01 -4.23 -10.82
N GLN A 284 -0.41 -5.00 -11.72
CA GLN A 284 0.85 -4.64 -12.41
C GLN A 284 2.05 -4.31 -11.49
N SER A 285 1.96 -4.56 -10.19
CA SER A 285 3.02 -4.28 -9.23
C SER A 285 3.96 -5.46 -9.04
N ASN A 286 5.26 -5.21 -8.83
CA ASN A 286 6.23 -6.27 -8.57
C ASN A 286 6.32 -6.60 -7.08
N ILE A 287 5.56 -7.60 -6.66
CA ILE A 287 5.46 -8.06 -5.27
C ILE A 287 6.41 -9.22 -4.93
N GLU A 288 7.28 -9.68 -5.85
CA GLU A 288 8.17 -10.81 -5.57
C GLU A 288 9.16 -10.51 -4.44
N ILE A 289 9.62 -9.27 -4.37
CA ILE A 289 10.63 -8.78 -3.41
C ILE A 289 10.04 -8.27 -2.09
N VAL A 290 8.71 -8.12 -2.04
CA VAL A 290 7.99 -7.58 -0.87
C VAL A 290 7.86 -8.64 0.20
N LYS A 291 8.10 -8.29 1.47
CA LYS A 291 7.92 -9.24 2.59
C LYS A 291 6.50 -9.13 3.14
N PHE A 292 5.75 -10.23 3.10
CA PHE A 292 4.44 -10.35 3.72
C PHE A 292 4.55 -11.17 5.00
N GLU A 293 4.36 -10.55 6.16
CA GLU A 293 4.44 -11.15 7.48
C GLU A 293 3.05 -11.11 8.13
N ASP A 294 2.48 -12.25 8.50
CA ASP A 294 1.19 -12.36 9.19
C ASP A 294 0.02 -11.58 8.54
N CYS A 295 0.01 -11.47 7.21
CA CYS A 295 -1.05 -10.78 6.47
C CYS A 295 -2.27 -11.68 6.24
N SER A 296 -3.48 -11.12 6.35
CA SER A 296 -4.70 -11.86 6.04
C SER A 296 -5.09 -11.72 4.58
N TRP A 297 -5.42 -12.82 3.93
CA TRP A 297 -5.82 -12.86 2.52
C TRP A 297 -7.28 -13.28 2.39
N ASN A 298 -7.92 -12.89 1.28
CA ASN A 298 -9.26 -13.36 0.97
C ASN A 298 -9.16 -14.78 0.40
N GLU A 299 -9.72 -15.76 1.10
CA GLU A 299 -9.67 -17.17 0.73
C GLU A 299 -11.07 -17.70 0.42
N LYS A 300 -11.23 -18.35 -0.73
CA LYS A 300 -12.47 -19.02 -1.13
C LYS A 300 -12.20 -20.51 -1.32
N GLY A 301 -12.47 -21.29 -0.28
CA GLY A 301 -12.17 -22.73 -0.26
C GLY A 301 -10.66 -22.97 -0.29
N SER A 302 -10.15 -23.52 -1.38
CA SER A 302 -8.73 -23.88 -1.53
C SER A 302 -7.87 -22.83 -2.24
N ARG A 303 -8.37 -21.60 -2.48
CA ARG A 303 -7.65 -20.60 -3.28
C ARG A 303 -7.68 -19.19 -2.67
N ILE A 304 -6.69 -18.37 -3.03
CA ILE A 304 -6.66 -16.93 -2.74
C ILE A 304 -7.42 -16.16 -3.82
N VAL A 305 -8.26 -15.21 -3.44
CA VAL A 305 -9.01 -14.35 -4.35
C VAL A 305 -8.54 -12.91 -4.17
N LEU A 306 -7.98 -12.30 -5.20
CA LEU A 306 -7.53 -10.91 -5.11
C LEU A 306 -8.68 -9.94 -5.41
N LEU A 307 -8.60 -8.74 -4.85
CA LEU A 307 -9.54 -7.66 -5.18
C LEU A 307 -9.46 -7.31 -6.68
N ASP A 308 -8.28 -7.44 -7.27
CA ASP A 308 -7.98 -7.27 -8.70
C ASP A 308 -8.94 -8.07 -9.60
N GLU A 309 -9.36 -9.27 -9.18
CA GLU A 309 -10.31 -10.08 -9.97
C GLU A 309 -11.66 -9.39 -10.15
N LYS A 310 -12.11 -8.64 -9.12
CA LYS A 310 -13.42 -7.98 -9.06
C LYS A 310 -13.37 -6.55 -9.56
N LYS A 311 -12.36 -5.78 -9.15
CA LYS A 311 -12.29 -4.33 -9.37
C LYS A 311 -11.96 -3.99 -10.82
N ILE A 312 -11.19 -4.85 -11.49
CA ILE A 312 -10.76 -4.64 -12.87
C ILE A 312 -11.83 -5.21 -13.82
N PRO A 313 -12.30 -4.47 -14.83
CA PRO A 313 -13.35 -4.95 -15.73
C PRO A 313 -12.86 -6.10 -16.60
N ASN A 314 -13.73 -7.08 -16.89
CA ASN A 314 -13.38 -8.25 -17.72
C ASN A 314 -13.07 -7.90 -19.19
N THR A 315 -13.42 -6.69 -19.61
CA THR A 315 -13.13 -6.15 -20.95
C THR A 315 -11.66 -5.75 -21.12
N GLU A 316 -10.89 -5.64 -20.05
CA GLU A 316 -9.48 -5.27 -20.13
C GLU A 316 -8.66 -6.38 -20.82
N GLU A 317 -8.00 -6.01 -21.91
CA GLU A 317 -7.17 -6.90 -22.69
C GLU A 317 -5.99 -7.39 -21.85
N GLY A 318 -5.68 -8.69 -21.95
CA GLY A 318 -4.62 -9.29 -21.15
C GLY A 318 -4.92 -9.39 -19.65
N LYS A 319 -6.15 -9.06 -19.17
CA LYS A 319 -6.49 -9.12 -17.74
C LYS A 319 -6.12 -10.46 -17.10
N LEU A 320 -6.49 -11.57 -17.75
CA LEU A 320 -6.24 -12.92 -17.23
C LEU A 320 -4.74 -13.23 -17.16
N GLY A 321 -3.96 -12.82 -18.16
CA GLY A 321 -2.50 -12.98 -18.15
C GLY A 321 -1.82 -12.15 -17.06
N GLN A 322 -2.31 -10.93 -16.79
CA GLN A 322 -1.81 -10.11 -15.68
C GLN A 322 -2.20 -10.68 -14.32
N LEU A 323 -3.43 -11.18 -14.14
CA LEU A 323 -3.82 -11.89 -12.93
C LEU A 323 -2.98 -13.16 -12.72
N GLU A 324 -2.75 -13.95 -13.77
CA GLU A 324 -1.85 -15.10 -13.75
C GLU A 324 -0.45 -14.68 -13.27
N LEU A 325 0.10 -13.60 -13.83
CA LEU A 325 1.40 -13.07 -13.44
C LEU A 325 1.45 -12.70 -11.94
N ILE A 326 0.43 -12.01 -11.43
CA ILE A 326 0.35 -11.63 -10.01
C ILE A 326 0.31 -12.86 -9.11
N PHE A 327 -0.53 -13.86 -9.42
CA PHE A 327 -0.58 -15.10 -8.63
C PHE A 327 0.73 -15.89 -8.69
N ARG A 328 1.39 -15.91 -9.85
CA ARG A 328 2.71 -16.53 -10.00
C ARG A 328 3.76 -15.84 -9.11
N ARG A 329 3.74 -14.51 -9.05
CA ARG A 329 4.62 -13.71 -8.16
C ARG A 329 4.31 -13.99 -6.69
N LEU A 330 3.04 -14.00 -6.29
CA LEU A 330 2.62 -14.37 -4.93
C LEU A 330 3.09 -15.77 -4.54
N LYS A 331 2.87 -16.77 -5.41
CA LYS A 331 3.31 -18.14 -5.18
C LYS A 331 4.80 -18.22 -4.90
N LYS A 332 5.63 -17.56 -5.73
CA LYS A 332 7.08 -17.51 -5.58
C LYS A 332 7.48 -16.82 -4.28
N ASN A 333 6.86 -15.69 -3.97
CA ASN A 333 7.10 -14.96 -2.72
C ASN A 333 6.80 -15.83 -1.48
N PHE A 334 5.62 -16.44 -1.41
CA PHE A 334 5.25 -17.30 -0.29
C PHE A 334 6.14 -18.53 -0.17
N SER A 335 6.54 -19.13 -1.30
CA SER A 335 7.48 -20.25 -1.30
C SER A 335 8.85 -19.86 -0.73
N ASN A 336 9.37 -18.68 -1.10
CA ASN A 336 10.65 -18.19 -0.61
C ASN A 336 10.61 -17.89 0.90
N ASN A 337 9.46 -17.42 1.38
CA ASN A 337 9.21 -17.12 2.80
C ASN A 337 8.70 -18.31 3.62
N LYS A 338 8.72 -19.54 3.06
CA LYS A 338 8.25 -20.79 3.72
C LYS A 338 6.76 -20.78 4.14
N HIS A 339 5.95 -19.93 3.52
CA HIS A 339 4.49 -19.88 3.67
C HIS A 339 3.84 -20.91 2.72
N TRP A 340 4.05 -22.21 3.02
CA TRP A 340 3.72 -23.30 2.11
C TRP A 340 2.23 -23.42 1.79
N GLU A 341 1.36 -23.18 2.76
CA GLU A 341 -0.09 -23.26 2.58
C GLU A 341 -0.59 -22.12 1.67
N GLN A 342 -0.15 -20.89 1.92
CA GLN A 342 -0.50 -19.74 1.08
C GLN A 342 0.07 -19.91 -0.34
N SER A 343 1.29 -20.43 -0.47
CA SER A 343 1.89 -20.75 -1.77
C SER A 343 1.05 -21.77 -2.56
N ALA A 344 0.50 -22.78 -1.87
CA ALA A 344 -0.42 -23.75 -2.46
C ALA A 344 -1.71 -23.09 -2.98
N LYS A 345 -2.34 -22.26 -2.17
CA LYS A 345 -3.57 -21.55 -2.54
C LYS A 345 -3.34 -20.56 -3.68
N ALA A 346 -2.21 -19.85 -3.69
CA ALA A 346 -1.82 -18.94 -4.78
C ALA A 346 -1.59 -19.68 -6.11
N HIS A 347 -0.94 -20.86 -6.06
CA HIS A 347 -0.76 -21.71 -7.23
C HIS A 347 -2.09 -22.17 -7.84
N LEU A 348 -3.06 -22.53 -7.02
CA LEU A 348 -4.39 -22.90 -7.51
C LEU A 348 -5.08 -21.72 -8.23
N SER A 349 -4.96 -20.51 -7.70
CA SER A 349 -5.48 -19.31 -8.37
C SER A 349 -4.77 -19.01 -9.68
N GLU A 350 -3.43 -19.14 -9.74
CA GLU A 350 -2.65 -19.03 -10.99
C GLU A 350 -3.16 -20.01 -12.05
N MET A 351 -3.33 -21.29 -11.69
CA MET A 351 -3.82 -22.30 -12.62
C MET A 351 -5.23 -22.01 -13.14
N LEU A 352 -6.11 -21.49 -12.29
CA LEU A 352 -7.46 -21.10 -12.70
C LEU A 352 -7.45 -19.92 -13.67
N MET A 353 -6.59 -18.93 -13.46
CA MET A 353 -6.46 -17.81 -14.41
C MET A 353 -5.93 -18.30 -15.75
N LYS A 354 -4.91 -19.17 -15.74
CA LYS A 354 -4.38 -19.79 -16.94
C LYS A 354 -5.41 -20.62 -17.69
N GLN A 355 -6.19 -21.44 -16.98
CA GLN A 355 -7.28 -22.23 -17.57
C GLN A 355 -8.32 -21.32 -18.25
N LYS A 356 -8.74 -20.23 -17.60
CA LYS A 356 -9.66 -19.25 -18.20
C LYS A 356 -9.07 -18.60 -19.44
N ASN A 357 -7.77 -18.31 -19.42
CA ASN A 357 -7.07 -17.70 -20.55
C ASN A 357 -7.03 -18.64 -21.76
N LEU A 358 -6.68 -19.92 -21.55
CA LEU A 358 -6.66 -20.95 -22.59
C LEU A 358 -8.04 -21.16 -23.25
N TRP A 359 -9.11 -21.09 -22.44
CA TRP A 359 -10.48 -21.14 -22.98
C TRP A 359 -10.77 -19.95 -23.91
N LYS A 360 -10.34 -18.74 -23.51
CA LYS A 360 -10.51 -17.53 -24.32
C LYS A 360 -9.68 -17.57 -25.62
N GLU A 361 -8.52 -18.22 -25.59
CA GLU A 361 -7.63 -18.39 -26.74
C GLU A 361 -8.05 -19.56 -27.67
N ASN A 362 -9.16 -20.25 -27.39
CA ASN A 362 -9.63 -21.45 -28.11
C ASN A 362 -8.63 -22.64 -28.12
N SER A 363 -7.70 -22.69 -27.16
CA SER A 363 -6.73 -23.79 -27.00
C SER A 363 -7.35 -24.96 -26.23
N ILE A 364 -8.27 -25.69 -26.89
CA ILE A 364 -9.10 -26.73 -26.27
C ILE A 364 -8.25 -27.87 -25.70
N PHE A 365 -7.21 -28.33 -26.41
CA PHE A 365 -6.38 -29.44 -25.97
C PHE A 365 -5.65 -29.11 -24.66
N GLU A 366 -4.95 -27.97 -24.61
CA GLU A 366 -4.28 -27.48 -23.42
C GLU A 366 -5.26 -27.25 -22.28
N TRP A 367 -6.43 -26.67 -22.58
CA TRP A 367 -7.49 -26.48 -21.60
C TRP A 367 -7.95 -27.82 -20.99
N THR A 368 -8.14 -28.87 -21.80
CA THR A 368 -8.54 -30.19 -21.28
C THR A 368 -7.48 -30.79 -20.36
N ILE A 369 -6.19 -30.60 -20.64
CA ILE A 369 -5.09 -31.03 -19.74
C ILE A 369 -5.23 -30.35 -18.38
N TYR A 370 -5.52 -29.05 -18.34
CA TYR A 370 -5.73 -28.31 -17.08
C TYR A 370 -6.99 -28.77 -16.33
N VAL A 371 -8.07 -29.12 -17.05
CA VAL A 371 -9.28 -29.71 -16.45
C VAL A 371 -8.94 -31.04 -15.78
N PHE A 372 -8.27 -31.96 -16.50
CA PHE A 372 -7.84 -33.24 -15.96
C PHE A 372 -6.93 -33.04 -14.74
N TYR A 373 -5.95 -32.15 -14.82
CA TYR A 373 -5.06 -31.85 -13.70
C TYR A 373 -5.82 -31.38 -12.44
N ASN A 374 -6.84 -30.54 -12.60
CA ASN A 374 -7.66 -30.06 -11.49
C ASN A 374 -8.56 -31.14 -10.88
N ILE A 375 -9.15 -32.01 -11.72
CA ILE A 375 -9.93 -33.18 -11.28
C ILE A 375 -9.06 -34.10 -10.42
N LEU A 376 -7.82 -34.34 -10.84
CA LEU A 376 -6.85 -35.15 -10.11
C LEU A 376 -6.36 -34.52 -8.80
N GLY A 377 -6.77 -33.28 -8.48
CA GLY A 377 -6.35 -32.58 -7.26
C GLY A 377 -4.97 -31.91 -7.33
N GLY A 378 -4.38 -31.85 -8.54
CA GLY A 378 -3.02 -31.39 -8.75
C GLY A 378 -1.98 -32.15 -7.93
N THR A 379 -0.81 -31.54 -7.69
CA THR A 379 0.28 -32.16 -6.90
C THR A 379 0.18 -31.87 -5.40
N GLN A 380 -1.00 -31.48 -4.89
CA GLN A 380 -1.17 -31.03 -3.51
C GLN A 380 -2.25 -31.80 -2.75
N ASP A 381 -3.33 -32.20 -3.40
CA ASP A 381 -4.38 -33.00 -2.77
C ASP A 381 -4.15 -34.49 -3.07
N PHE A 382 -3.66 -35.24 -2.07
CA PHE A 382 -3.45 -36.69 -2.22
C PHE A 382 -4.76 -37.49 -2.11
N LYS A 383 -5.84 -36.92 -1.55
CA LYS A 383 -7.10 -37.65 -1.32
C LYS A 383 -7.84 -37.89 -2.63
N ARG A 384 -7.88 -36.89 -3.51
CA ARG A 384 -8.54 -36.99 -4.82
C ARG A 384 -7.97 -38.09 -5.72
N PRO A 385 -6.66 -38.15 -6.02
CA PRO A 385 -6.12 -39.19 -6.90
C PRO A 385 -6.28 -40.57 -6.26
N PHE A 386 -6.14 -40.69 -4.93
CA PHE A 386 -6.40 -41.94 -4.21
C PHE A 386 -7.87 -42.39 -4.34
N PHE A 387 -8.82 -41.48 -4.13
CA PHE A 387 -10.24 -41.80 -4.20
C PHE A 387 -10.69 -42.15 -5.63
N ILE A 388 -10.17 -41.43 -6.64
CA ILE A 388 -10.41 -41.74 -8.05
C ILE A 388 -9.80 -43.12 -8.40
N LEU A 389 -8.60 -43.43 -7.90
CA LEU A 389 -7.99 -44.76 -8.09
C LEU A 389 -8.82 -45.86 -7.43
N PHE A 390 -9.29 -45.61 -6.20
CA PHE A 390 -10.12 -46.54 -5.45
C PHE A 390 -11.44 -46.82 -6.16
N ILE A 391 -12.19 -45.78 -6.53
CA ILE A 391 -13.47 -45.92 -7.25
C ILE A 391 -13.27 -46.57 -8.62
N SER A 392 -12.26 -46.14 -9.37
CA SER A 392 -12.06 -46.67 -10.72
C SER A 392 -11.75 -48.17 -10.67
N THR A 393 -10.93 -48.60 -9.70
CA THR A 393 -10.50 -50.00 -9.56
C THR A 393 -11.56 -50.89 -8.89
N THR A 394 -12.41 -50.35 -8.00
CA THR A 394 -13.39 -51.17 -7.25
C THR A 394 -14.80 -51.15 -7.83
N LEU A 395 -15.16 -50.14 -8.63
CA LEU A 395 -16.50 -49.98 -9.18
C LEU A 395 -16.50 -49.92 -10.71
N ILE A 396 -15.78 -48.97 -11.32
CA ILE A 396 -15.92 -48.68 -12.75
C ILE A 396 -15.38 -49.80 -13.63
N PHE A 397 -14.11 -50.17 -13.47
CA PHE A 397 -13.49 -51.19 -14.31
C PHE A 397 -14.00 -52.62 -14.02
N PRO A 398 -14.34 -53.02 -12.78
CA PRO A 398 -15.01 -54.29 -12.52
C PRO A 398 -16.35 -54.43 -13.24
N LEU A 399 -17.16 -53.36 -13.33
CA LEU A 399 -18.40 -53.37 -14.12
C LEU A 399 -18.11 -53.65 -15.60
N ILE A 400 -17.10 -52.98 -16.16
CA ILE A 400 -16.70 -53.15 -17.56
C ILE A 400 -16.18 -54.57 -17.83
N TYR A 401 -15.32 -55.13 -16.96
CA TYR A 401 -14.80 -56.49 -17.11
C TYR A 401 -15.83 -57.59 -16.83
N SER A 402 -16.98 -57.23 -16.26
CA SER A 402 -18.12 -58.14 -16.06
C SER A 402 -19.12 -58.11 -17.21
N ASP A 403 -18.87 -57.35 -18.30
CA ASP A 403 -19.88 -57.07 -19.33
C ASP A 403 -21.21 -56.56 -18.72
N TRP A 404 -21.12 -55.76 -17.65
CA TRP A 404 -22.27 -55.25 -16.88
C TRP A 404 -23.13 -56.32 -16.19
N CYS A 405 -22.65 -57.56 -16.02
CA CYS A 405 -23.39 -58.64 -15.36
C CYS A 405 -23.91 -58.27 -13.96
N PHE A 406 -23.20 -57.42 -13.22
CA PHE A 406 -23.62 -56.98 -11.88
C PHE A 406 -24.98 -56.25 -11.86
N LEU A 407 -25.45 -55.72 -12.99
CA LEU A 407 -26.76 -55.06 -13.13
C LEU A 407 -27.84 -55.97 -13.72
N ASN A 408 -27.50 -57.23 -14.05
CA ASN A 408 -28.41 -58.16 -14.71
C ASN A 408 -28.87 -59.25 -13.72
N PRO A 409 -30.19 -59.43 -13.47
CA PRO A 409 -30.69 -60.37 -12.46
C PRO A 409 -30.31 -61.84 -12.70
N CYS A 410 -29.90 -62.19 -13.91
CA CYS A 410 -29.62 -63.56 -14.35
C CYS A 410 -28.14 -63.97 -14.26
N CYS A 411 -27.26 -63.13 -13.68
CA CYS A 411 -25.82 -63.41 -13.58
C CYS A 411 -25.41 -63.89 -12.17
N ASP A 412 -24.65 -64.98 -12.11
CA ASP A 412 -24.02 -65.43 -10.86
C ASP A 412 -22.97 -64.41 -10.38
N TRP A 413 -23.05 -64.02 -9.10
CA TRP A 413 -22.10 -63.10 -8.50
C TRP A 413 -20.71 -63.75 -8.40
N ASN A 414 -19.74 -63.20 -9.14
CA ASN A 414 -18.35 -63.66 -9.14
C ASN A 414 -17.41 -62.48 -8.85
N TRP A 415 -16.43 -62.65 -7.96
CA TRP A 415 -15.40 -61.65 -7.63
C TRP A 415 -14.27 -61.54 -8.66
N ASN A 416 -14.26 -62.42 -9.67
CA ASN A 416 -13.27 -62.45 -10.73
C ASN A 416 -13.09 -61.09 -11.48
N PRO A 417 -14.13 -60.29 -11.77
CA PRO A 417 -13.98 -58.98 -12.42
C PRO A 417 -13.23 -57.95 -11.54
N ILE A 418 -13.38 -58.00 -10.22
CA ILE A 418 -12.67 -57.12 -9.29
C ILE A 418 -11.19 -57.49 -9.25
N ARG A 419 -10.88 -58.80 -9.20
CA ARG A 419 -9.50 -59.30 -9.28
C ARG A 419 -8.84 -58.89 -10.61
N LYS A 420 -9.54 -59.09 -11.72
CA LYS A 420 -9.11 -58.64 -13.06
C LYS A 420 -8.82 -57.13 -13.09
N SER A 421 -9.62 -56.31 -12.41
CA SER A 421 -9.40 -54.87 -12.32
C SER A 421 -8.20 -54.49 -11.47
N LEU A 422 -8.00 -55.14 -10.31
CA LEU A 422 -6.83 -54.92 -9.47
C LEU A 422 -5.53 -55.28 -10.20
N ASP A 423 -5.51 -56.42 -10.92
CA ASP A 423 -4.36 -56.87 -11.70
C ASP A 423 -4.05 -55.91 -12.87
N ALA A 424 -5.06 -55.23 -13.42
CA ALA A 424 -4.89 -54.23 -14.48
C ALA A 424 -4.47 -52.83 -13.95
N ALA A 425 -4.86 -52.49 -12.72
CA ALA A 425 -4.56 -51.19 -12.11
C ALA A 425 -3.10 -51.06 -11.66
N ILE A 426 -2.46 -52.17 -11.26
CA ILE A 426 -1.09 -52.17 -10.75
C ILE A 426 -0.15 -52.69 -11.86
N PRO A 427 0.74 -51.85 -12.42
CA PRO A 427 1.60 -52.24 -13.55
C PRO A 427 2.54 -53.43 -13.27
N LEU A 428 2.73 -53.80 -12.00
CA LEU A 428 3.61 -54.87 -11.55
C LEU A 428 2.95 -56.27 -11.59
N PHE A 429 1.62 -56.36 -11.71
CA PHE A 429 0.93 -57.64 -11.72
C PHE A 429 0.82 -58.21 -13.13
N LYS A 430 0.90 -59.55 -13.25
CA LYS A 430 0.67 -60.28 -14.50
C LYS A 430 -0.80 -60.73 -14.56
N PRO A 431 -1.66 -60.04 -15.31
CA PRO A 431 -3.08 -60.39 -15.35
C PRO A 431 -3.35 -61.60 -16.23
N SER A 432 -4.28 -62.46 -15.81
CA SER A 432 -4.93 -63.46 -16.64
C SER A 432 -6.18 -62.85 -17.31
N LEU A 433 -5.99 -62.09 -18.40
CA LEU A 433 -7.09 -61.41 -19.11
C LEU A 433 -7.26 -61.95 -20.53
N GLU A 434 -8.52 -62.18 -20.91
CA GLU A 434 -8.95 -62.56 -22.26
C GLU A 434 -8.70 -61.42 -23.28
N TYR A 435 -8.50 -61.80 -24.56
CA TYR A 435 -8.19 -60.87 -25.65
C TYR A 435 -9.21 -59.73 -25.81
N LYS A 436 -10.50 -59.99 -25.53
CA LYS A 436 -11.61 -59.02 -25.58
C LYS A 436 -11.34 -57.73 -24.78
N TYR A 437 -10.56 -57.81 -23.71
CA TYR A 437 -10.36 -56.71 -22.76
C TYR A 437 -9.00 -56.01 -22.87
N TRP A 438 -8.19 -56.35 -23.87
CA TRP A 438 -6.83 -55.80 -24.00
C TRP A 438 -6.79 -54.28 -24.10
N GLY A 439 -7.63 -53.66 -24.94
CA GLY A 439 -7.66 -52.20 -25.08
C GLY A 439 -8.04 -51.49 -23.77
N ILE A 440 -9.07 -51.99 -23.09
CA ILE A 440 -9.56 -51.44 -21.81
C ILE A 440 -8.52 -51.61 -20.71
N ARG A 441 -7.81 -52.74 -20.70
CA ARG A 441 -6.67 -52.97 -19.80
C ARG A 441 -5.57 -51.94 -19.99
N TYR A 442 -5.08 -51.72 -21.20
CA TYR A 442 -4.01 -50.73 -21.42
C TYR A 442 -4.43 -49.34 -20.97
N LEU A 443 -5.68 -48.96 -21.23
CA LEU A 443 -6.25 -47.70 -20.76
C LEU A 443 -6.27 -47.64 -19.22
N GLN A 444 -6.76 -48.67 -18.53
CA GLN A 444 -6.76 -48.73 -17.07
C GLN A 444 -5.35 -48.64 -16.49
N THR A 445 -4.39 -49.38 -17.05
CA THR A 445 -3.01 -49.39 -16.55
C THR A 445 -2.37 -48.01 -16.68
N ILE A 446 -2.52 -47.34 -17.83
CA ILE A 446 -2.02 -45.98 -18.04
C ILE A 446 -2.69 -45.01 -17.05
N PHE A 447 -4.01 -45.05 -16.95
CA PHE A 447 -4.77 -44.17 -16.06
C PHE A 447 -4.40 -44.37 -14.58
N SER A 448 -4.29 -45.62 -14.14
CA SER A 448 -3.92 -45.98 -12.77
C SER A 448 -2.47 -45.58 -12.45
N ALA A 449 -1.55 -45.77 -13.40
CA ALA A 449 -0.16 -45.31 -13.25
C ALA A 449 -0.07 -43.78 -13.09
N ILE A 450 -0.87 -43.02 -13.85
CA ILE A 450 -0.98 -41.56 -13.67
C ILE A 450 -1.48 -41.23 -12.26
N LEU A 451 -2.57 -41.84 -11.80
CA LEU A 451 -3.14 -41.59 -10.47
C LEU A 451 -2.15 -41.91 -9.33
N ILE A 452 -1.45 -43.05 -9.41
CA ILE A 452 -0.41 -43.43 -8.46
C ILE A 452 0.72 -42.38 -8.46
N THR A 453 1.14 -41.91 -9.64
CA THR A 453 2.17 -40.87 -9.76
C THR A 453 1.73 -39.56 -9.09
N PHE A 454 0.51 -39.10 -9.34
CA PHE A 454 -0.04 -37.90 -8.70
C PHE A 454 -0.16 -38.05 -7.18
N PHE A 455 -0.60 -39.23 -6.70
CA PHE A 455 -0.65 -39.55 -5.28
C PHE A 455 0.73 -39.48 -4.61
N ILE A 456 1.75 -40.11 -5.22
CA ILE A 456 3.13 -40.09 -4.72
C ILE A 456 3.70 -38.67 -4.73
N LEU A 457 3.48 -37.89 -5.79
CA LEU A 457 3.94 -36.51 -5.87
C LEU A 457 3.30 -35.62 -4.80
N ALA A 458 1.99 -35.79 -4.56
CA ALA A 458 1.27 -35.07 -3.52
C ALA A 458 1.78 -35.43 -2.11
N LEU A 459 2.01 -36.72 -1.84
CA LEU A 459 2.61 -37.17 -0.57
C LEU A 459 4.03 -36.62 -0.38
N ARG A 460 4.89 -36.73 -1.40
CA ARG A 460 6.27 -36.20 -1.34
C ARG A 460 6.27 -34.71 -1.01
N LYS A 461 5.37 -33.94 -1.61
CA LYS A 461 5.27 -32.50 -1.35
C LYS A 461 4.81 -32.22 0.07
N ARG A 462 3.83 -32.97 0.58
CA ARG A 462 3.34 -32.85 1.96
C ARG A 462 4.41 -33.18 3.01
N PHE A 463 5.27 -34.17 2.75
CA PHE A 463 6.38 -34.51 3.66
C PHE A 463 7.57 -33.54 3.57
N LYS A 464 7.63 -32.67 2.55
CA LYS A 464 8.67 -31.63 2.41
C LYS A 464 8.29 -30.30 3.08
N GLN A 465 7.00 -30.08 3.33
CA GLN A 465 6.47 -28.95 4.10
C GLN A 465 6.69 -29.20 5.58
#